data_AF-R6XPH0-F1
#
_entry.id   AF-R6XPH0-F1
#
_cell.length_a   1.000
_cell.length_b   1.000
_cell.length_c   1.000
_cell.angle_alpha   90.00
_cell.angle_beta   90.00
_cell.angle_gamma   90.00
#
_symmetry.space_group_name_H-M   'P 1'
#
loop_
_entity.id
_entity.type
_entity.pdbx_description
1 polymer ?
#
loop_
_entity_poly.entity_id
_entity_poly.type
_entity_poly.pdbx_seq_one_letter_code
_entity_poly.pdbx_strand_id
1 'polypeptide(L)'
;MVKNIKIKKVKYFWLYIVLGALGVIASIILAPIWNFWEQCPWKTWGQSILGIIIAAAILFYVGYYLIKKIIRSRGVIQVLYIIECVVLVLIAIGSILTQLQILPIKEICMIIGLIFLSEGVIDLFRAYFHQRDSKTSYPMWRLCIAIGAVTLGTYMFAKPFFQNIVVLWVFVSLLFVLSIALIVFGAMCKPAGKPKKVKENKKNSDNKKAIEEKEEKKEQKIIEPKITEFKPKETKSSSKKDEKEEEKKDK
;
A
#
# COMPACT_ATOMS: atom_id res chain seq x y z
N MET A 1 -39.54 -6.14 2.44
CA MET A 1 -38.80 -6.88 1.40
C MET A 1 -37.30 -6.76 1.69
N VAL A 2 -36.74 -7.62 2.54
CA VAL A 2 -35.32 -7.59 2.90
C VAL A 2 -34.55 -8.24 1.75
N LYS A 3 -33.92 -7.43 0.89
CA LYS A 3 -33.01 -7.95 -0.14
C LYS A 3 -31.88 -8.71 0.56
N ASN A 4 -31.81 -10.01 0.30
CA ASN A 4 -30.68 -10.86 0.69
C ASN A 4 -29.39 -10.25 0.11
N ILE A 5 -28.61 -9.58 0.95
CA ILE A 5 -27.31 -9.02 0.56
C ILE A 5 -26.40 -10.23 0.32
N LYS A 6 -26.13 -10.54 -0.96
CA LYS A 6 -25.18 -11.60 -1.34
C LYS A 6 -23.78 -11.16 -0.90
N ILE A 7 -23.34 -11.65 0.25
CA ILE A 7 -22.01 -11.35 0.80
C ILE A 7 -20.96 -12.01 -0.08
N LYS A 8 -20.22 -11.20 -0.85
CA LYS A 8 -19.12 -11.67 -1.70
C LYS A 8 -17.91 -11.98 -0.80
N LYS A 9 -17.34 -13.17 -0.94
CA LYS A 9 -16.11 -13.56 -0.22
C LYS A 9 -14.93 -12.88 -0.89
N VAL A 10 -14.14 -12.11 -0.14
CA VAL A 10 -13.00 -11.36 -0.69
C VAL A 10 -11.72 -11.84 -0.03
N LYS A 11 -10.71 -12.18 -0.84
CA LYS A 11 -9.40 -12.70 -0.40
C LYS A 11 -8.59 -11.68 0.41
N TYR A 12 -8.84 -10.40 0.19
CA TYR A 12 -8.12 -9.27 0.79
C TYR A 12 -8.91 -8.57 1.91
N PHE A 13 -9.89 -9.24 2.53
CA PHE A 13 -10.72 -8.68 3.61
C PHE A 13 -9.89 -7.99 4.73
N TRP A 14 -8.90 -8.70 5.27
CA TRP A 14 -8.04 -8.17 6.33
C TRP A 14 -7.18 -6.98 5.87
N LEU A 15 -6.78 -6.96 4.60
CA LEU A 15 -6.02 -5.85 4.03
C LEU A 15 -6.85 -4.56 4.03
N TYR A 16 -8.13 -4.62 3.64
CA TYR A 16 -9.00 -3.44 3.63
C TYR A 16 -9.24 -2.87 5.02
N ILE A 17 -9.44 -3.73 6.02
CA ILE A 17 -9.65 -3.31 7.41
C ILE A 17 -8.37 -2.71 8.01
N VAL A 18 -7.23 -3.37 7.84
CA VAL A 18 -5.94 -2.87 8.35
C VAL A 18 -5.55 -1.56 7.65
N LEU A 19 -5.72 -1.48 6.33
CA LEU A 19 -5.44 -0.26 5.56
C LEU A 19 -6.37 0.89 5.98
N GLY A 20 -7.65 0.60 6.20
CA GLY A 20 -8.61 1.59 6.71
C GLY A 20 -8.26 2.08 8.12
N ALA A 21 -7.90 1.19 9.04
CA ALA A 21 -7.48 1.57 10.39
C ALA A 21 -6.20 2.43 10.38
N LEU A 22 -5.21 2.03 9.59
CA LEU A 22 -3.99 2.83 9.38
C LEU A 22 -4.31 4.19 8.75
N GLY A 23 -5.25 4.24 7.81
CA GLY A 23 -5.71 5.47 7.17
C GLY A 23 -6.37 6.44 8.16
N VAL A 24 -7.17 5.93 9.11
CA VAL A 24 -7.75 6.75 10.18
C VAL A 24 -6.66 7.32 11.09
N ILE A 25 -5.72 6.49 11.53
CA ILE A 25 -4.60 6.93 12.37
C ILE A 25 -3.77 7.99 11.65
N ALA A 26 -3.42 7.75 10.38
CA ALA A 26 -2.69 8.70 9.55
C ALA A 26 -3.45 10.02 9.39
N SER A 27 -4.77 9.98 9.20
CA SER A 27 -5.60 11.19 9.07
C SER A 27 -5.56 12.04 10.34
N ILE A 28 -5.64 11.42 11.52
CA ILE A 28 -5.58 12.14 12.82
C ILE A 28 -4.20 12.76 13.01
N ILE A 29 -3.15 12.03 12.66
CA ILE A 29 -1.77 12.48 12.79
C ILE A 29 -1.45 13.64 11.84
N LEU A 30 -1.91 13.56 10.60
CA LEU A 30 -1.72 14.59 9.58
C LEU A 30 -2.63 15.81 9.77
N ALA A 31 -3.60 15.73 10.69
CA ALA A 31 -4.55 16.80 10.92
C ALA A 31 -3.83 18.07 11.41
N PRO A 32 -4.16 19.24 10.86
CA PRO A 32 -3.55 20.51 11.27
C PRO A 32 -3.88 20.97 12.70
N ILE A 33 -4.63 20.17 13.48
CA ILE A 33 -5.03 20.43 14.87
C ILE A 33 -3.80 20.44 15.79
N TRP A 34 -2.73 19.72 15.43
CA TRP A 34 -1.48 19.71 16.19
C TRP A 34 -0.74 21.06 16.15
N ASN A 35 -1.15 22.01 15.29
CA ASN A 35 -0.55 23.35 15.29
C ASN A 35 -0.77 24.13 16.59
N PHE A 36 -1.84 23.82 17.34
CA PHE A 36 -2.13 24.45 18.63
C PHE A 36 -1.21 23.97 19.76
N TRP A 37 -0.52 22.84 19.59
CA TRP A 37 0.35 22.24 20.60
C TRP A 37 1.82 22.41 20.19
N GLU A 38 2.56 23.27 20.87
CA GLU A 38 3.95 23.61 20.51
C GLU A 38 4.92 22.43 20.61
N GLN A 39 4.65 21.46 21.48
CA GLN A 39 5.55 20.34 21.77
C GLN A 39 5.32 19.08 20.90
N CYS A 40 4.40 19.12 19.93
CA CYS A 40 4.11 17.93 19.13
C CYS A 40 5.12 17.78 17.97
N PRO A 41 5.91 16.69 17.90
CA PRO A 41 6.97 16.55 16.90
C PRO A 41 6.46 16.47 15.45
N TRP A 42 5.16 16.23 15.25
CA TRP A 42 4.56 15.90 13.96
C TRP A 42 3.76 17.10 13.39
N LYS A 43 3.86 18.27 14.04
CA LYS A 43 3.15 19.51 13.70
C LYS A 43 3.40 19.96 12.25
N THR A 44 4.63 19.83 11.75
CA THR A 44 5.00 20.23 10.38
C THR A 44 4.86 19.12 9.35
N TRP A 45 4.68 17.88 9.79
CA TRP A 45 4.70 16.70 8.91
C TRP A 45 3.56 16.75 7.90
N GLY A 46 2.38 17.22 8.31
CA GLY A 46 1.22 17.35 7.43
C GLY A 46 1.50 18.19 6.19
N GLN A 47 2.19 19.33 6.34
CA GLN A 47 2.49 20.24 5.22
C GLN A 47 3.58 19.67 4.30
N SER A 48 4.65 19.11 4.87
CA SER A 48 5.73 18.49 4.09
C SER A 48 5.24 17.27 3.31
N ILE A 49 4.45 16.40 3.96
CA ILE A 49 3.90 15.19 3.35
C ILE A 49 2.93 15.55 2.23
N LEU A 50 2.12 16.59 2.38
CA LEU A 50 1.19 17.01 1.33
C LEU A 50 1.91 17.42 0.04
N GLY A 51 3.03 18.14 0.15
CA GLY A 51 3.88 18.46 -1.01
C GLY A 51 4.44 17.21 -1.69
N ILE A 52 4.91 16.23 -0.92
CA ILE A 52 5.42 14.95 -1.43
C ILE A 52 4.31 14.17 -2.14
N ILE A 53 3.12 14.12 -1.55
CA ILE A 53 1.97 13.42 -2.11
C ILE A 53 1.55 14.05 -3.45
N ILE A 54 1.53 15.38 -3.55
CA ILE A 54 1.23 16.06 -4.82
C ILE A 54 2.28 15.72 -5.87
N ALA A 55 3.57 15.81 -5.54
CA ALA A 55 4.64 15.44 -6.46
C ALA A 55 4.52 13.97 -6.93
N ALA A 56 4.25 13.05 -6.00
CA ALA A 56 4.03 11.64 -6.30
C ALA A 56 2.80 11.41 -7.18
N ALA A 57 1.70 12.14 -6.94
CA ALA A 57 0.49 12.06 -7.76
C ALA A 57 0.73 12.54 -9.19
N ILE A 58 1.51 13.62 -9.37
CA ILE A 58 1.92 14.12 -10.70
C ILE A 58 2.76 13.05 -11.41
N LEU A 59 3.78 12.49 -10.75
CA LEU A 59 4.62 11.45 -11.33
C LEU A 59 3.82 10.19 -11.69
N PHE A 60 2.83 9.82 -10.87
CA PHE A 60 1.94 8.71 -11.17
C PHE A 60 1.06 9.01 -12.39
N TYR A 61 0.49 10.22 -12.50
CA TYR A 61 -0.27 10.65 -13.67
C TYR A 61 0.60 10.63 -14.94
N VAL A 62 1.80 11.17 -14.87
CA VAL A 62 2.76 11.18 -15.98
C VAL A 62 3.10 9.74 -16.40
N GLY A 63 3.55 8.91 -15.44
CA GLY A 63 4.03 7.55 -15.68
C GLY A 63 2.94 6.58 -16.16
N TYR A 64 1.74 6.66 -15.58
CA TYR A 64 0.67 5.72 -15.88
C TYR A 64 -0.20 6.15 -17.07
N TYR A 65 -0.60 7.42 -17.11
CA TYR A 65 -1.60 7.91 -18.06
C TYR A 65 -0.98 8.59 -19.29
N LEU A 66 -0.07 9.54 -19.07
CA LEU A 66 0.53 10.32 -20.16
C LEU A 66 1.42 9.48 -21.06
N ILE A 67 2.32 8.66 -20.49
CA ILE A 67 3.21 7.80 -21.30
C ILE A 67 2.40 6.86 -22.21
N LYS A 68 1.33 6.25 -21.69
CA LYS A 68 0.44 5.39 -22.50
C LYS A 68 -0.22 6.14 -23.65
N LYS A 69 -0.57 7.41 -23.44
CA LYS A 69 -1.14 8.26 -24.49
C LYS A 69 -0.10 8.69 -25.52
N ILE A 70 1.10 9.07 -25.08
CA ILE A 70 2.22 9.45 -25.96
C ILE A 70 2.51 8.33 -26.96
N ILE A 71 2.60 7.08 -26.49
CA ILE A 71 2.89 5.91 -27.33
C ILE A 71 1.78 5.65 -28.36
N ARG A 72 0.52 6.01 -28.05
CA ARG A 72 -0.64 5.76 -28.91
C ARG A 72 -0.91 6.89 -29.92
N SER A 73 -0.60 8.12 -29.55
CA SER A 73 -0.81 9.30 -30.41
C SER A 73 0.24 9.40 -31.51
N ARG A 74 -0.08 10.10 -32.60
CA ARG A 74 0.85 10.44 -33.67
C ARG A 74 0.71 11.92 -34.06
N GLY A 75 1.74 12.45 -34.72
CA GLY A 75 1.75 13.82 -35.26
C GLY A 75 1.81 14.88 -34.16
N VAL A 76 1.19 16.05 -34.42
CA VAL A 76 1.25 17.22 -33.53
C VAL A 76 0.69 16.91 -32.14
N ILE A 77 -0.37 16.09 -32.05
CA ILE A 77 -1.00 15.71 -30.78
C ILE A 77 -0.01 14.95 -29.87
N GLN A 78 0.90 14.15 -30.45
CA GLN A 78 1.94 13.46 -29.69
C GLN A 78 2.94 14.45 -29.09
N VAL A 79 3.33 15.47 -29.86
CA VAL A 79 4.24 16.54 -29.39
C VAL A 79 3.61 17.29 -28.21
N LEU A 80 2.31 17.59 -28.26
CA LEU A 80 1.60 18.22 -27.13
C LEU A 80 1.66 17.37 -25.86
N TYR A 81 1.49 16.04 -25.96
CA TYR A 81 1.61 15.17 -24.79
C TYR A 81 3.05 15.08 -24.25
N ILE A 82 4.06 15.18 -25.12
CA ILE A 82 5.46 15.25 -24.69
C ILE A 82 5.73 16.56 -23.94
N ILE A 83 5.23 17.69 -24.46
CA ILE A 83 5.33 18.99 -23.79
C ILE A 83 4.62 18.93 -22.42
N GLU A 84 3.41 18.37 -22.35
CA GLU A 84 2.67 18.16 -21.10
C GLU A 84 3.48 17.35 -20.09
N CYS A 85 4.11 16.27 -20.55
CA CYS A 85 4.96 15.42 -19.73
C CYS A 85 6.16 16.20 -19.16
N VAL A 86 6.89 16.94 -20.01
CA VAL A 86 8.06 17.70 -19.59
C VAL A 86 7.69 18.77 -18.58
N VAL A 87 6.61 19.53 -18.85
CA VAL A 87 6.15 20.58 -17.94
C VAL A 87 5.73 19.99 -16.60
N LEU A 88 4.93 18.92 -16.57
CA LEU A 88 4.49 18.29 -15.32
C LEU A 88 5.66 17.69 -14.52
N VAL A 89 6.67 17.13 -15.18
CA VAL A 89 7.88 16.64 -14.50
C VAL A 89 8.66 17.79 -13.88
N LEU A 90 8.81 18.93 -14.58
CA LEU A 90 9.45 20.12 -14.02
C LEU A 90 8.69 20.65 -12.80
N ILE A 91 7.35 20.65 -12.85
CA ILE A 91 6.51 21.04 -11.70
C ILE A 91 6.69 20.07 -10.53
N ALA A 92 6.76 18.76 -10.79
CA ALA A 92 6.99 17.75 -9.76
C ALA A 92 8.37 17.92 -9.10
N ILE A 93 9.42 18.16 -9.89
CA ILE A 93 10.76 18.47 -9.37
C ILE A 93 10.73 19.76 -8.55
N GLY A 94 10.11 20.82 -9.06
CA GLY A 94 9.93 22.08 -8.34
C GLY A 94 9.24 21.90 -6.99
N SER A 95 8.23 21.04 -6.92
CA SER A 95 7.48 20.71 -5.69
C SER A 95 8.33 19.99 -4.64
N ILE A 96 9.34 19.23 -5.06
CA ILE A 96 10.32 18.58 -4.16
C ILE A 96 11.36 19.61 -3.71
N LEU A 97 11.85 20.45 -4.63
CA LEU A 97 12.86 21.47 -4.33
C LEU A 97 12.34 22.57 -3.37
N THR A 98 11.05 22.88 -3.41
CA THR A 98 10.42 23.79 -2.44
C THR A 98 10.47 23.25 -1.01
N GLN A 99 10.48 21.93 -0.82
CA GLN A 99 10.64 21.32 0.51
C GLN A 99 12.07 21.48 1.04
N LEU A 100 13.04 21.56 0.14
CA LEU A 100 14.44 21.84 0.47
C LEU A 100 14.73 23.34 0.67
N GLN A 101 13.69 24.20 0.63
CA GLN A 101 13.76 25.66 0.77
C GLN A 101 14.65 26.37 -0.27
N ILE A 102 14.97 25.71 -1.40
CA ILE A 102 15.82 26.28 -2.46
C ILE A 102 15.07 27.34 -3.29
N LEU A 103 13.73 27.25 -3.36
CA LEU A 103 12.86 28.17 -4.10
C LEU A 103 11.84 28.85 -3.18
N PRO A 104 11.56 30.16 -3.35
CA PRO A 104 10.65 30.93 -2.50
C PRO A 104 9.16 30.69 -2.80
N ILE A 105 8.79 29.54 -3.37
CA ILE A 105 7.38 29.18 -3.59
C ILE A 105 6.86 28.53 -2.31
N LYS A 106 6.20 29.32 -1.46
CA LYS A 106 5.71 28.88 -0.14
C LYS A 106 4.32 28.22 -0.18
N GLU A 107 3.51 28.50 -1.19
CA GLU A 107 2.10 28.07 -1.20
C GLU A 107 1.84 26.95 -2.22
N ILE A 108 1.30 25.83 -1.72
CA ILE A 108 0.84 24.67 -2.50
C ILE A 108 -0.22 25.09 -3.52
N CYS A 109 -1.03 26.10 -3.20
CA CYS A 109 -2.05 26.65 -4.09
C CYS A 109 -1.44 27.15 -5.42
N MET A 110 -0.24 27.74 -5.39
CA MET A 110 0.43 28.20 -6.61
C MET A 110 0.87 27.02 -7.48
N ILE A 111 1.36 25.93 -6.85
CA ILE A 111 1.75 24.71 -7.57
C ILE A 111 0.53 24.11 -8.27
N ILE A 112 -0.59 23.99 -7.56
CA ILE A 112 -1.85 23.51 -8.14
C ILE A 112 -2.31 24.43 -9.28
N GLY A 113 -2.25 25.76 -9.09
CA GLY A 113 -2.57 26.74 -10.13
C GLY A 113 -1.72 26.57 -11.39
N LEU A 114 -0.42 26.30 -11.22
CA LEU A 114 0.51 26.06 -12.32
C LEU A 114 0.17 24.77 -13.09
N ILE A 115 -0.26 23.71 -12.39
CA ILE A 115 -0.73 22.47 -13.02
C ILE A 115 -1.95 22.76 -13.88
N PHE A 116 -3.01 23.36 -13.30
CA PHE A 116 -4.24 23.69 -14.03
C PHE A 116 -3.98 24.61 -15.22
N LEU A 117 -3.08 25.59 -15.06
CA LEU A 117 -2.69 26.50 -16.12
C LEU A 117 -2.01 25.74 -17.27
N SER A 118 -1.02 24.91 -16.95
CA SER A 118 -0.29 24.13 -17.95
C SER A 118 -1.20 23.15 -18.70
N GLU A 119 -2.08 22.44 -17.99
CA GLU A 119 -3.03 21.48 -18.56
C GLU A 119 -4.06 22.21 -19.44
N GLY A 120 -4.62 23.32 -18.96
CA GLY A 120 -5.58 24.12 -19.71
C GLY A 120 -5.02 24.68 -21.01
N VAL A 121 -3.77 25.19 -20.99
CA VAL A 121 -3.12 25.72 -22.20
C VAL A 121 -2.89 24.60 -23.23
N ILE A 122 -2.41 23.44 -22.80
CA ILE A 122 -2.14 22.32 -23.69
C ILE A 122 -3.43 21.74 -24.27
N ASP A 123 -4.50 21.64 -23.48
CA ASP A 123 -5.81 21.22 -23.97
C ASP A 123 -6.43 22.24 -24.95
N LEU A 124 -6.15 23.53 -24.79
CA LEU A 124 -6.55 24.56 -25.74
C LEU A 124 -5.87 24.34 -27.11
N PHE A 125 -4.55 24.10 -27.11
CA PHE A 125 -3.83 23.75 -28.34
C PHE A 125 -4.33 22.44 -28.94
N ARG A 126 -4.64 21.45 -28.10
CA ARG A 126 -5.19 20.17 -28.56
C ARG A 126 -6.53 20.35 -29.26
N ALA A 127 -7.41 21.18 -28.70
CA ALA A 127 -8.69 21.52 -29.31
C ALA A 127 -8.50 22.24 -30.67
N TYR A 128 -7.55 23.18 -30.74
CA TYR A 128 -7.22 23.91 -31.96
C TYR A 128 -6.72 22.98 -33.08
N PHE A 129 -5.78 22.10 -32.80
CA PHE A 129 -5.26 21.14 -33.79
C PHE A 129 -6.30 20.07 -34.18
N HIS A 130 -7.18 19.69 -33.26
CA HIS A 130 -8.24 18.71 -33.56
C HIS A 130 -9.24 19.22 -34.60
N GLN A 131 -9.50 20.54 -34.64
CA GLN A 131 -10.36 21.15 -35.66
C GLN A 131 -9.72 21.17 -37.06
N ARG A 132 -8.39 21.18 -37.16
CA ARG A 132 -7.69 21.17 -38.45
C ARG A 132 -7.56 19.76 -39.04
N ASP A 133 -7.27 18.76 -38.21
CA ASP A 133 -6.91 17.42 -38.69
C ASP A 133 -8.09 16.44 -38.77
N SER A 134 -9.24 16.75 -38.16
CA SER A 134 -10.37 15.79 -38.08
C SER A 134 -11.67 16.33 -38.64
N LYS A 135 -12.44 15.47 -39.32
CA LYS A 135 -13.83 15.75 -39.76
C LYS A 135 -14.83 15.77 -38.61
N THR A 136 -14.41 15.40 -37.39
CA THR A 136 -15.27 15.31 -36.21
C THR A 136 -15.14 16.56 -35.36
N SER A 137 -16.26 17.15 -34.96
CA SER A 137 -16.26 18.32 -34.10
C SER A 137 -15.68 17.99 -32.73
N TYR A 138 -14.74 18.81 -32.26
CA TYR A 138 -14.24 18.71 -30.89
C TYR A 138 -15.38 19.05 -29.91
N PRO A 139 -15.63 18.22 -28.87
CA PRO A 139 -16.74 18.46 -27.96
C PRO A 139 -16.56 19.77 -27.19
N MET A 140 -17.47 20.73 -27.40
CA MET A 140 -17.47 22.08 -26.81
C MET A 140 -17.28 22.08 -25.29
N TRP A 141 -17.88 21.13 -24.58
CA TRP A 141 -17.73 20.99 -23.14
C TRP A 141 -16.25 20.87 -22.70
N ARG A 142 -15.41 20.15 -23.47
CA ARG A 142 -13.97 20.04 -23.15
C ARG A 142 -13.24 21.36 -23.36
N LEU A 143 -13.65 22.15 -24.34
CA LEU A 143 -13.08 23.47 -24.59
C LEU A 143 -13.46 24.44 -23.46
N CYS A 144 -14.71 24.41 -22.99
CA CYS A 144 -15.13 25.17 -21.81
C CYS A 144 -14.33 24.79 -20.55
N ILE A 145 -14.08 23.48 -20.32
CA ILE A 145 -13.22 23.02 -19.22
C ILE A 145 -11.80 23.57 -19.37
N ALA A 146 -11.21 23.53 -20.57
CA ALA A 146 -9.85 24.03 -20.80
C ALA A 146 -9.75 25.54 -20.50
N ILE A 147 -10.70 26.34 -20.97
CA ILE A 147 -10.76 27.78 -20.67
C ILE A 147 -10.93 28.01 -19.16
N GLY A 148 -11.81 27.23 -18.52
CA GLY A 148 -11.99 27.24 -17.06
C GLY A 148 -10.69 26.91 -16.32
N ALA A 149 -9.94 25.90 -16.77
CA ALA A 149 -8.67 25.49 -16.18
C ALA A 149 -7.59 26.58 -16.33
N VAL A 150 -7.50 27.24 -17.49
CA VAL A 150 -6.57 28.36 -17.70
C VAL A 150 -6.90 29.55 -16.80
N THR A 151 -8.18 29.94 -16.74
CA THR A 151 -8.63 31.09 -15.94
C THR A 151 -8.47 30.83 -14.44
N LEU A 152 -8.92 29.67 -13.95
CA LEU A 152 -8.78 29.26 -12.57
C LEU A 152 -7.30 29.05 -12.18
N GLY A 153 -6.50 28.43 -13.05
CA GLY A 153 -5.07 28.23 -12.83
C GLY A 153 -4.31 29.55 -12.73
N THR A 154 -4.58 30.49 -13.63
CA THR A 154 -4.00 31.85 -13.58
C THR A 154 -4.38 32.58 -12.30
N TYR A 155 -5.65 32.48 -11.89
CA TYR A 155 -6.13 33.11 -10.67
C TYR A 155 -5.45 32.52 -9.41
N MET A 156 -5.39 31.19 -9.30
CA MET A 156 -4.74 30.50 -8.18
C MET A 156 -3.24 30.76 -8.11
N PHE A 157 -2.58 30.93 -9.26
CA PHE A 157 -1.17 31.28 -9.33
C PHE A 157 -0.90 32.73 -8.90
N ALA A 158 -1.72 33.68 -9.39
CA ALA A 158 -1.55 35.10 -9.08
C ALA A 158 -1.95 35.45 -7.64
N LYS A 159 -2.98 34.81 -7.10
CA LYS A 159 -3.45 35.03 -5.73
C LYS A 159 -3.79 33.68 -5.08
N PRO A 160 -3.03 33.23 -4.07
CA PRO A 160 -3.36 31.99 -3.38
C PRO A 160 -4.70 32.16 -2.65
N PHE A 161 -5.76 31.65 -3.25
CA PHE A 161 -7.12 31.75 -2.72
C PHE A 161 -7.30 30.92 -1.45
N PHE A 162 -6.62 29.77 -1.39
CA PHE A 162 -6.58 28.89 -0.22
C PHE A 162 -5.21 28.95 0.45
N GLN A 163 -5.22 29.13 1.78
CA GLN A 163 -4.04 28.88 2.60
C GLN A 163 -3.73 27.39 2.62
N ASN A 164 -2.44 27.04 2.66
CA ASN A 164 -1.96 25.65 2.78
C ASN A 164 -2.66 24.83 3.90
N ILE A 165 -3.05 25.50 4.98
CA ILE A 165 -3.77 24.88 6.10
C ILE A 165 -5.16 24.37 5.72
N VAL A 166 -5.86 25.11 4.86
CA VAL A 166 -7.22 24.79 4.40
C VAL A 166 -7.16 23.61 3.43
N VAL A 167 -6.19 23.62 2.52
CA VAL A 167 -5.96 22.51 1.58
C VAL A 167 -5.65 21.21 2.34
N LEU A 168 -4.83 21.29 3.39
CA LEU A 168 -4.54 20.15 4.26
C LEU A 168 -5.79 19.61 4.97
N TRP A 169 -6.68 20.48 5.47
CA TRP A 169 -7.95 20.06 6.07
C TRP A 169 -8.84 19.29 5.09
N VAL A 170 -8.97 19.78 3.86
CA VAL A 170 -9.76 19.11 2.81
C VAL A 170 -9.17 17.73 2.52
N PHE A 171 -7.84 17.64 2.38
CA PHE A 171 -7.15 16.39 2.12
C PHE A 171 -7.32 15.38 3.26
N VAL A 172 -7.13 15.80 4.51
CA VAL A 172 -7.30 14.96 5.71
C VAL A 172 -8.75 14.49 5.83
N SER A 173 -9.73 15.35 5.55
CA SER A 173 -11.14 14.98 5.57
C SER A 173 -11.46 13.93 4.50
N LEU A 174 -10.93 14.07 3.30
CA LEU A 174 -11.09 13.09 2.22
C LEU A 174 -10.47 11.73 2.61
N LEU A 175 -9.24 11.74 3.14
CA LEU A 175 -8.57 10.53 3.62
C LEU A 175 -9.38 9.83 4.72
N PHE A 176 -9.94 10.60 5.65
CA PHE A 176 -10.75 10.07 6.73
C PHE A 176 -12.02 9.38 6.20
N VAL A 177 -12.74 10.02 5.27
CA VAL A 177 -13.94 9.46 4.63
C VAL A 177 -13.59 8.19 3.83
N LEU A 178 -12.51 8.21 3.04
CA LEU A 178 -12.01 7.04 2.31
C LEU A 178 -11.65 5.89 3.27
N SER A 179 -11.01 6.20 4.39
CA SER A 179 -10.62 5.21 5.39
C SER A 179 -11.82 4.54 6.03
N ILE A 180 -12.85 5.32 6.41
CA ILE A 180 -14.12 4.77 6.91
C ILE A 180 -14.81 3.93 5.82
N ALA A 181 -14.86 4.41 4.58
CA ALA A 181 -15.45 3.66 3.48
C ALA A 181 -14.75 2.31 3.26
N LEU A 182 -13.41 2.26 3.38
CA LEU A 182 -12.64 1.01 3.31
C LEU A 182 -12.97 0.07 4.47
N ILE A 183 -13.14 0.58 5.69
CA ILE A 183 -13.55 -0.22 6.85
C ILE A 183 -14.96 -0.78 6.65
N VAL A 184 -15.92 0.04 6.18
CA VAL A 184 -17.30 -0.38 5.89
C VAL A 184 -17.33 -1.43 4.78
N PHE A 185 -16.58 -1.21 3.69
CA PHE A 185 -16.48 -2.18 2.60
C PHE A 185 -15.83 -3.49 3.07
N GLY A 186 -14.79 -3.38 3.90
CA GLY A 186 -14.19 -4.50 4.62
C GLY A 186 -15.25 -5.27 5.40
N ALA A 187 -15.98 -4.60 6.30
CA ALA A 187 -17.01 -5.19 7.16
C ALA A 187 -18.17 -5.84 6.38
N MET A 188 -18.57 -5.30 5.23
CA MET A 188 -19.60 -5.89 4.37
C MET A 188 -19.13 -7.16 3.63
N CYS A 189 -17.82 -7.38 3.56
CA CYS A 189 -17.22 -8.54 2.92
C CYS A 189 -16.92 -9.63 3.96
N LYS A 190 -17.18 -10.92 3.66
CA LYS A 190 -16.75 -12.02 4.54
C LYS A 190 -15.32 -12.45 4.15
N PRO A 191 -14.45 -12.79 5.13
CA PRO A 191 -13.12 -13.30 4.82
C PRO A 191 -13.21 -14.55 3.94
N ALA A 192 -12.59 -14.52 2.77
CA ALA A 192 -12.45 -15.68 1.89
C ALA A 192 -11.31 -16.59 2.40
N GLY A 193 -11.47 -17.16 3.58
CA GLY A 193 -10.47 -18.04 4.17
C GLY A 193 -11.01 -18.71 5.42
N LYS A 194 -11.01 -20.05 5.42
CA LYS A 194 -11.39 -20.86 6.59
C LYS A 194 -10.55 -20.40 7.79
N PRO A 195 -11.12 -20.24 9.01
CA PRO A 195 -10.29 -20.22 10.19
C PRO A 195 -9.47 -21.52 10.14
N LYS A 196 -8.14 -21.40 10.14
CA LYS A 196 -7.27 -22.54 10.44
C LYS A 196 -7.73 -22.95 11.84
N LYS A 197 -8.60 -23.95 11.94
CA LYS A 197 -8.93 -24.59 13.22
C LYS A 197 -7.56 -24.94 13.80
N VAL A 198 -7.24 -24.31 14.93
CA VAL A 198 -6.21 -24.80 15.83
C VAL A 198 -6.50 -26.28 15.96
N LYS A 199 -5.64 -27.11 15.35
CA LYS A 199 -5.73 -28.56 15.45
C LYS A 199 -5.72 -28.85 16.95
N GLU A 200 -6.87 -29.30 17.42
CA GLU A 200 -7.18 -30.24 18.49
C GLU A 200 -5.98 -31.07 19.01
N ASN A 201 -4.89 -30.43 19.45
CA ASN A 201 -3.76 -31.07 20.11
C ASN A 201 -4.00 -31.22 21.63
N LYS A 202 -5.25 -31.06 22.07
CA LYS A 202 -5.70 -31.46 23.40
C LYS A 202 -6.12 -32.93 23.48
N LYS A 203 -6.35 -33.58 22.32
CA LYS A 203 -6.77 -34.99 22.26
C LYS A 203 -5.64 -36.00 22.52
N ASN A 204 -4.38 -35.57 22.44
CA ASN A 204 -3.22 -36.46 22.61
C ASN A 204 -2.69 -36.52 24.06
N SER A 205 -3.17 -35.64 24.95
CA SER A 205 -2.90 -35.71 26.40
C SER A 205 -3.78 -36.79 27.05
N ASP A 206 -5.06 -36.81 26.67
CA ASP A 206 -6.04 -37.68 27.32
C ASP A 206 -5.94 -39.14 26.81
N ASN A 207 -5.52 -39.33 25.55
CA ASN A 207 -5.29 -40.68 25.02
C ASN A 207 -3.97 -41.30 25.51
N LYS A 208 -2.95 -40.51 25.90
CA LYS A 208 -1.69 -41.06 26.44
C LYS A 208 -1.85 -41.50 27.89
N LYS A 209 -2.56 -40.71 28.72
CA LYS A 209 -2.87 -41.10 30.11
C LYS A 209 -3.80 -42.30 30.22
N ALA A 210 -4.78 -42.44 29.31
CA ALA A 210 -5.68 -43.59 29.28
C ALA A 210 -5.02 -44.89 28.78
N ILE A 211 -3.88 -44.80 28.10
CA ILE A 211 -3.08 -45.96 27.66
C ILE A 211 -2.08 -46.35 28.75
N GLU A 212 -1.40 -45.40 29.40
CA GLU A 212 -0.50 -45.67 30.54
C GLU A 212 -1.24 -46.30 31.73
N GLU A 213 -2.46 -45.85 32.06
CA GLU A 213 -3.26 -46.44 33.17
C GLU A 213 -3.82 -47.85 32.85
N LYS A 214 -3.85 -48.24 31.56
CA LYS A 214 -4.28 -49.58 31.12
C LYS A 214 -3.12 -50.58 31.04
N GLU A 215 -1.88 -50.12 30.88
CA GLU A 215 -0.69 -50.99 30.85
C GLU A 215 -0.19 -51.31 32.27
N GLU A 216 -0.17 -50.36 33.21
CA GLU A 216 0.22 -50.63 34.61
C GLU A 216 -0.71 -51.64 35.32
N LYS A 217 -2.02 -51.61 35.01
CA LYS A 217 -3.00 -52.57 35.56
C LYS A 217 -2.91 -53.97 34.94
N LYS A 218 -2.25 -54.12 33.78
CA LYS A 218 -2.05 -55.44 33.14
C LYS A 218 -0.78 -56.13 33.63
N GLU A 219 0.30 -55.40 33.89
CA GLU A 219 1.55 -56.01 34.38
C GLU A 219 1.49 -56.41 35.86
N GLN A 220 0.78 -55.66 36.72
CA GLN A 220 0.67 -56.04 38.15
C GLN A 220 -0.17 -57.30 38.41
N LYS A 221 -0.91 -57.82 37.43
CA LYS A 221 -1.78 -59.00 37.58
C LYS A 221 -1.20 -60.31 37.04
N ILE A 222 -0.03 -60.27 36.40
CA ILE A 222 0.57 -61.42 35.73
C ILE A 222 2.01 -61.55 36.25
N ILE A 223 2.23 -62.52 37.15
CA ILE A 223 3.52 -63.10 37.57
C ILE A 223 4.17 -62.50 38.84
N GLU A 224 3.58 -62.81 40.00
CA GLU A 224 4.31 -63.43 41.12
C GLU A 224 3.58 -64.74 41.47
N PRO A 225 4.21 -65.80 42.05
CA PRO A 225 5.61 -65.93 42.52
C PRO A 225 6.30 -67.29 42.14
N LYS A 226 7.58 -67.44 42.56
CA LYS A 226 8.19 -68.61 43.26
C LYS A 226 9.61 -69.04 42.77
N ILE A 227 10.63 -68.46 43.43
CA ILE A 227 11.91 -68.99 43.96
C ILE A 227 12.54 -70.24 43.30
N THR A 228 13.78 -70.16 42.76
CA THR A 228 15.02 -70.86 43.24
C THR A 228 16.28 -70.53 42.40
N GLU A 229 17.34 -70.11 43.13
CA GLU A 229 18.75 -70.54 43.04
C GLU A 229 19.71 -70.37 41.81
N PHE A 230 20.96 -70.00 42.18
CA PHE A 230 22.28 -70.22 41.57
C PHE A 230 22.99 -69.20 40.63
N LYS A 231 24.21 -68.84 41.08
CA LYS A 231 25.33 -67.99 40.55
C LYS A 231 26.16 -68.75 39.47
N PRO A 232 27.29 -68.23 38.91
CA PRO A 232 27.65 -66.97 38.21
C PRO A 232 28.52 -67.24 36.92
N LYS A 233 29.29 -66.24 36.44
CA LYS A 233 30.45 -66.23 35.47
C LYS A 233 30.14 -65.90 34.00
N GLU A 234 30.98 -65.25 33.18
CA GLU A 234 32.20 -64.41 33.26
C GLU A 234 32.60 -64.06 31.80
N THR A 235 33.24 -62.91 31.56
CA THR A 235 34.24 -62.62 30.46
C THR A 235 33.77 -62.63 28.98
N LYS A 236 34.33 -61.93 27.98
CA LYS A 236 35.54 -61.11 27.65
C LYS A 236 35.19 -60.41 26.31
N SER A 237 35.43 -59.11 26.06
CA SER A 237 36.68 -58.43 25.62
C SER A 237 37.23 -58.77 24.23
N SER A 238 37.58 -57.70 23.46
CA SER A 238 38.55 -57.59 22.35
C SER A 238 38.02 -57.79 20.91
N SER A 239 38.40 -57.11 19.81
CA SER A 239 39.33 -56.02 19.40
C SER A 239 38.92 -55.64 17.95
N LYS A 240 38.77 -54.36 17.54
CA LYS A 240 39.73 -53.39 16.94
C LYS A 240 40.43 -53.79 15.62
N LYS A 241 40.25 -52.87 14.64
CA LYS A 241 41.19 -52.31 13.63
C LYS A 241 41.23 -52.94 12.22
N ASP A 242 40.98 -52.09 11.21
CA ASP A 242 41.48 -52.20 9.82
C ASP A 242 41.86 -50.80 9.29
N GLU A 243 42.92 -50.76 8.47
CA GLU A 243 43.76 -49.65 7.99
C GLU A 243 43.83 -49.81 6.44
N LYS A 244 43.35 -48.85 5.61
CA LYS A 244 44.04 -47.74 4.91
C LYS A 244 44.97 -48.14 3.72
N GLU A 245 44.68 -47.59 2.50
CA GLU A 245 45.62 -47.14 1.43
C GLU A 245 44.78 -46.51 0.26
N GLU A 246 44.94 -45.22 -0.10
CA GLU A 246 45.82 -44.54 -1.09
C GLU A 246 45.41 -44.66 -2.58
N GLU A 247 45.15 -43.56 -3.32
CA GLU A 247 46.13 -42.76 -4.08
C GLU A 247 45.52 -41.56 -4.88
N LYS A 248 46.19 -40.39 -4.77
CA LYS A 248 46.40 -39.18 -5.65
C LYS A 248 45.39 -38.63 -6.69
N LYS A 249 45.22 -37.28 -6.65
CA LYS A 249 45.83 -36.27 -7.57
C LYS A 249 45.40 -34.82 -7.23
N ASP A 250 46.36 -33.91 -6.99
CA ASP A 250 46.58 -32.71 -7.82
C ASP A 250 47.82 -31.89 -7.35
N LYS A 251 48.64 -31.53 -8.35
CA LYS A 251 49.73 -30.53 -8.49
C LYS A 251 50.74 -30.27 -7.38
#